data_AF-A0AAW1JI52-F1
#
_entry.id   AF-A0AAW1JI52-F1
#
_cell.length_a   1.000
_cell.length_b   1.000
_cell.length_c   1.000
_cell.angle_alpha   90.00
_cell.angle_beta   90.00
_cell.angle_gamma   90.00
#
_symmetry.space_group_name_H-M   'P 1'
#
loop_
_entity.id
_entity.type
_entity.pdbx_description
1 polymer ?
#
loop_
_entity_poly.entity_id
_entity_poly.type
_entity_poly.pdbx_seq_one_letter_code
_entity_poly.pdbx_strand_id
1 'polypeptide(L)'
;MLQYKFNGSDSVTIQESQNAFNINKIESELAYIATHFKILVQTIKALESSDETLVKNLERLSVIRGSFRNARGVIAKAYIKLKAALAKNPGFSVLYEISPVLNGSGTNDCTIAVEKLPQYKYPPVTIWDVDRSFSRHKNILSDRRQKI
;
A
#
# COMPACT_ATOMS: atom_id res chain seq x y z
N MET A 1 -18.05 -28.10 21.43
CA MET A 1 -17.05 -27.80 20.38
C MET A 1 -15.69 -27.79 21.07
N LEU A 2 -14.87 -28.84 20.90
CA LEU A 2 -13.56 -28.90 21.55
C LEU A 2 -12.64 -27.90 20.86
N GLN A 3 -12.25 -26.83 21.56
CA GLN A 3 -11.14 -25.98 21.12
C GLN A 3 -9.87 -26.84 21.19
N TYR A 4 -9.40 -27.32 20.04
CA TYR A 4 -8.05 -27.87 19.93
C TYR A 4 -7.06 -26.74 20.23
N LYS A 5 -6.55 -26.70 21.46
CA LYS A 5 -5.37 -25.92 21.80
C LYS A 5 -4.16 -26.71 21.33
N PHE A 6 -3.36 -26.12 20.45
CA PHE A 6 -2.06 -26.68 20.08
C PHE A 6 -1.20 -26.76 21.35
N ASN A 7 -0.90 -27.96 21.84
CA ASN A 7 -0.09 -28.14 23.03
C ASN A 7 1.39 -28.26 22.64
N GLY A 8 2.27 -27.55 23.34
CA GLY A 8 3.71 -27.56 23.05
C GLY A 8 4.35 -28.93 23.24
N SER A 9 3.76 -29.82 24.04
CA SER A 9 4.23 -31.20 24.18
C SER A 9 4.00 -32.07 22.94
N ASP A 10 3.09 -31.67 22.05
CA ASP A 10 2.66 -32.50 20.93
C ASP A 10 3.67 -32.47 19.76
N SER A 11 4.48 -31.41 19.67
CA SER A 11 5.54 -31.27 18.69
C SER A 11 6.52 -30.15 19.05
N VAL A 12 7.80 -30.36 18.75
CA VAL A 12 8.85 -29.34 18.84
C VAL A 12 8.49 -28.07 18.05
N THR A 13 7.86 -28.21 16.87
CA THR A 13 7.44 -27.05 16.06
C THR A 13 6.32 -26.24 16.71
N ILE A 14 5.41 -26.89 17.47
CA ILE A 14 4.36 -26.18 18.22
C ILE A 14 5.00 -25.43 19.39
N GLN A 15 5.90 -26.08 20.11
CA GLN A 15 6.64 -25.46 21.21
C GLN A 15 7.46 -24.25 20.75
N GLU A 16 8.21 -24.38 19.66
CA GLU A 16 8.99 -23.28 19.08
C GLU A 16 8.10 -22.11 18.63
N SER A 17 6.94 -22.40 18.03
CA SER A 17 5.98 -21.37 17.63
C SER A 17 5.42 -20.63 18.85
N GLN A 18 5.02 -21.35 19.90
CA GLN A 18 4.56 -20.76 21.16
C GLN A 18 5.65 -19.89 21.82
N ASN A 19 6.88 -20.39 21.84
CA ASN A 19 8.02 -19.65 22.36
C ASN A 19 8.26 -18.37 21.57
N ALA A 20 8.14 -18.41 20.23
CA ALA A 20 8.24 -17.23 19.38
C ALA A 20 7.16 -16.20 19.74
N PHE A 21 5.90 -16.61 19.88
CA PHE A 21 4.81 -15.70 20.27
C PHE A 21 4.97 -15.09 21.67
N ASN A 22 5.66 -15.77 22.58
CA ASN A 22 5.97 -15.27 23.93
C ASN A 22 7.17 -14.30 23.97
N ILE A 23 7.81 -14.02 22.83
CA ILE A 23 8.87 -13.01 22.77
C ILE A 23 8.20 -11.62 22.78
N ASN A 24 8.31 -10.88 23.90
CA ASN A 24 7.82 -9.50 24.06
C ASN A 24 8.23 -8.53 22.93
N LYS A 25 9.33 -8.85 22.24
CA LYS A 25 9.81 -8.13 21.06
C LYS A 25 8.82 -8.21 19.89
N ILE A 26 8.15 -9.34 19.68
CA ILE A 26 7.19 -9.50 18.58
C ILE A 26 5.98 -8.60 18.77
N GLU A 27 5.43 -8.51 19.98
CA GLU A 27 4.30 -7.59 20.24
C GLU A 27 4.67 -6.14 19.96
N SER A 28 5.87 -5.72 20.38
CA SER A 28 6.40 -4.38 20.12
C SER A 28 6.62 -4.11 18.62
N GLU A 29 7.14 -5.11 17.88
CA GLU A 29 7.33 -5.02 16.43
C GLU A 29 6.00 -5.00 15.67
N LEU A 30 5.01 -5.79 16.09
CA LEU A 30 3.66 -5.79 15.52
C LEU A 30 2.96 -4.47 15.77
N ALA A 31 3.06 -3.93 16.99
CA ALA A 31 2.53 -2.61 17.32
C ALA A 31 3.17 -1.53 16.44
N TYR A 32 4.50 -1.57 16.25
CA TYR A 32 5.22 -0.66 15.36
C TYR A 32 4.74 -0.76 13.90
N ILE A 33 4.56 -1.98 13.38
CA ILE A 33 4.04 -2.18 12.02
C ILE A 33 2.62 -1.62 11.90
N ALA A 34 1.75 -1.95 12.87
CA ALA A 34 0.35 -1.54 12.87
C ALA A 34 0.19 -0.02 12.99
N THR A 35 1.02 0.67 13.77
CA THR A 35 0.92 2.13 13.93
C THR A 35 1.45 2.88 12.72
N HIS A 36 2.56 2.44 12.13
CA HIS A 36 3.25 3.21 11.08
C HIS A 36 2.90 2.80 9.64
N PHE A 37 2.53 1.55 9.39
CA PHE A 37 2.22 1.06 8.04
C PHE A 37 0.73 0.96 7.72
N LYS A 38 -0.15 1.10 8.73
CA LYS A 38 -1.61 1.06 8.49
C LYS A 38 -2.07 2.14 7.50
N ILE A 39 -1.52 3.35 7.58
CA ILE A 39 -1.85 4.43 6.65
C ILE A 39 -1.46 4.08 5.20
N LEU A 40 -0.35 3.37 5.01
CA LEU A 40 0.10 2.89 3.71
C LEU A 40 -0.89 1.89 3.13
N VAL A 41 -1.29 0.88 3.92
CA VAL A 41 -2.26 -0.14 3.49
C VAL A 41 -3.61 0.49 3.15
N GLN A 42 -4.11 1.41 3.97
CA GLN A 42 -5.38 2.10 3.73
C GLN A 42 -5.34 2.95 2.45
N THR A 43 -4.22 3.62 2.18
CA THR A 43 -4.08 4.45 0.99
C THR A 43 -3.95 3.60 -0.27
N ILE A 44 -3.18 2.50 -0.26
CA ILE A 44 -3.11 1.59 -1.40
C ILE A 44 -4.51 1.09 -1.78
N LYS A 45 -5.29 0.61 -0.80
CA LYS A 45 -6.67 0.17 -1.03
C LYS A 45 -7.56 1.26 -1.63
N ALA A 46 -7.43 2.50 -1.15
CA ALA A 46 -8.19 3.63 -1.66
C ALA A 46 -7.77 4.03 -3.09
N LEU A 47 -6.48 3.92 -3.43
CA LEU A 47 -5.98 4.21 -4.77
C LEU A 47 -6.36 3.12 -5.79
N GLU A 48 -6.52 1.88 -5.33
CA GLU A 48 -7.01 0.74 -6.13
C GLU A 48 -8.52 0.82 -6.41
N SER A 49 -9.31 1.45 -5.52
CA SER A 49 -10.73 1.71 -5.78
C SER A 49 -10.91 2.88 -6.76
N SER A 50 -11.81 2.74 -7.73
CA SER A 50 -12.19 3.83 -8.66
C SER A 50 -13.27 4.76 -8.09
N ASP A 51 -13.51 4.70 -6.77
CA ASP A 51 -14.67 5.32 -6.13
C ASP A 51 -14.38 6.79 -5.73
N GLU A 52 -13.13 7.23 -5.86
CA GLU A 52 -12.65 8.55 -5.43
C GLU A 52 -12.10 9.36 -6.60
N THR A 53 -12.13 10.68 -6.44
CA THR A 53 -11.62 11.58 -7.48
C THR A 53 -10.09 11.57 -7.52
N LEU A 54 -9.52 11.89 -8.69
CA LEU A 54 -8.07 12.06 -8.83
C LEU A 54 -7.51 13.02 -7.77
N VAL A 55 -8.21 14.13 -7.54
CA VAL A 55 -7.79 15.19 -6.61
C VAL A 55 -7.64 14.63 -5.19
N LYS A 56 -8.66 13.91 -4.70
CA LYS A 56 -8.60 13.26 -3.39
C LYS A 56 -7.51 12.19 -3.32
N ASN A 57 -7.30 11.44 -4.39
CA ASN A 57 -6.24 10.44 -4.47
C ASN A 57 -4.84 11.07 -4.37
N LEU A 58 -4.63 12.23 -5.03
CA LEU A 58 -3.39 13.01 -4.91
C LEU A 58 -3.21 13.59 -3.50
N GLU A 59 -4.28 14.07 -2.86
CA GLU A 59 -4.25 14.53 -1.47
C GLU A 59 -3.82 13.41 -0.51
N ARG A 60 -4.39 12.20 -0.63
CA ARG A 60 -3.99 11.03 0.17
C ARG A 60 -2.51 10.70 -0.01
N LEU A 61 -2.01 10.76 -1.24
CA LEU A 61 -0.58 10.56 -1.53
C LEU A 61 0.30 11.63 -0.87
N SER A 62 -0.16 12.88 -0.84
CA SER A 62 0.52 13.97 -0.12
C SER A 62 0.59 13.70 1.38
N VAL A 63 -0.51 13.24 1.98
CA VAL A 63 -0.57 12.90 3.42
C VAL A 63 0.45 11.81 3.76
N ILE A 64 0.50 10.70 3.01
CA ILE A 64 1.51 9.66 3.23
C ILE A 64 2.93 10.20 3.09
N ARG A 65 3.20 10.97 2.02
CA ARG A 65 4.53 11.55 1.82
C ARG A 65 4.91 12.42 3.01
N GLY A 66 3.98 13.19 3.57
CA GLY A 66 4.17 13.98 4.78
C GLY A 66 4.47 13.10 6.00
N SER A 67 3.65 12.08 6.27
CA SER A 67 3.84 11.15 7.40
C SER A 67 5.18 10.44 7.36
N PHE A 68 5.71 10.17 6.18
CA PHE A 68 6.96 9.40 6.00
C PHE A 68 8.20 10.30 5.86
N ARG A 69 8.05 11.60 5.61
CA ARG A 69 9.14 12.54 5.31
C ARG A 69 10.21 12.64 6.41
N ASN A 70 9.80 12.58 7.67
CA ASN A 70 10.70 12.70 8.84
C ASN A 70 10.95 11.35 9.53
N ALA A 71 10.52 10.26 8.90
CA ALA A 71 10.59 8.95 9.53
C ALA A 71 12.03 8.41 9.56
N ARG A 72 12.35 7.64 10.60
CA ARG A 72 13.67 7.03 10.82
C ARG A 72 13.58 5.50 10.69
N GLY A 73 14.73 4.85 10.54
CA GLY A 73 14.81 3.39 10.50
C GLY A 73 14.08 2.77 9.30
N VAL A 74 13.27 1.73 9.55
CA VAL A 74 12.61 0.95 8.50
C VAL A 74 11.61 1.80 7.68
N ILE A 75 10.95 2.77 8.32
CA ILE A 75 9.99 3.64 7.63
C ILE A 75 10.71 4.55 6.61
N ALA A 76 11.94 4.99 6.89
CA ALA A 76 12.73 5.75 5.92
C ALA A 76 12.99 4.95 4.64
N LYS A 77 13.24 3.63 4.77
CA LYS A 77 13.38 2.74 3.61
C LYS A 77 12.07 2.63 2.82
N ALA A 78 10.94 2.56 3.51
CA ALA A 78 9.62 2.57 2.88
C ALA A 78 9.35 3.87 2.11
N TYR A 79 9.75 5.02 2.67
CA TYR A 79 9.66 6.32 1.99
C TYR A 79 10.48 6.39 0.70
N ILE A 80 11.72 5.90 0.75
CA ILE A 80 12.59 5.82 -0.44
C ILE A 80 11.92 4.97 -1.52
N LYS A 81 11.33 3.83 -1.14
CA LYS A 81 10.63 2.94 -2.08
C LYS A 81 9.39 3.59 -2.67
N LEU A 82 8.61 4.33 -1.87
CA LEU A 82 7.46 5.11 -2.36
C LEU A 82 7.91 6.15 -3.40
N LYS A 83 8.95 6.93 -3.10
CA LYS A 83 9.49 7.92 -4.05
C LYS A 83 9.94 7.26 -5.36
N ALA A 84 10.65 6.14 -5.27
CA ALA A 84 11.11 5.40 -6.45
C ALA A 84 9.94 4.86 -7.28
N ALA A 85 8.90 4.32 -6.63
CA ALA A 85 7.70 3.82 -7.30
C ALA A 85 6.95 4.92 -8.05
N LEU A 86 6.79 6.11 -7.44
CA LEU A 86 6.15 7.25 -8.08
C LEU A 86 7.00 7.80 -9.23
N ALA A 87 8.33 7.89 -9.06
CA ALA A 87 9.24 8.38 -10.11
C ALA A 87 9.30 7.47 -11.34
N LYS A 88 9.07 6.16 -11.18
CA LYS A 88 8.98 5.22 -12.31
C LYS A 88 7.73 5.41 -13.17
N ASN A 89 6.72 6.12 -12.69
CA ASN A 89 5.50 6.37 -13.44
C ASN A 89 5.58 7.76 -14.10
N PRO A 90 5.99 7.87 -15.37
CA PRO A 90 6.07 9.16 -16.08
C PRO A 90 4.69 9.82 -16.24
N GLY A 91 3.61 9.04 -16.23
CA GLY A 91 2.24 9.58 -16.28
C GLY A 91 1.80 10.23 -14.95
N PHE A 92 2.53 10.03 -13.86
CA PHE A 92 2.17 10.57 -12.56
C PHE A 92 2.28 12.10 -12.49
N SER A 93 3.23 12.72 -13.20
CA SER A 93 3.33 14.18 -13.26
C SER A 93 2.14 14.80 -14.00
N VAL A 94 1.70 14.17 -15.08
CA VAL A 94 0.53 14.59 -15.86
C VAL A 94 -0.74 14.62 -15.01
N LEU A 95 -0.87 13.69 -14.05
CA LEU A 95 -2.00 13.69 -13.11
C LEU A 95 -2.02 14.95 -12.23
N TYR A 96 -0.87 15.50 -11.85
CA TYR A 96 -0.82 16.77 -11.11
C TYR A 96 -1.17 17.96 -12.01
N GLU A 97 -0.73 17.96 -13.27
CA GLU A 97 -1.00 19.04 -14.24
C GLU A 97 -2.51 19.24 -14.46
N ILE A 98 -3.25 18.13 -14.61
CA ILE A 98 -4.69 18.15 -14.88
C ILE A 98 -5.54 18.33 -13.62
N SER A 99 -4.98 18.12 -12.42
CA SER A 99 -5.74 18.16 -11.16
C SER A 99 -6.45 19.51 -10.90
N PRO A 100 -5.86 20.69 -11.21
CA PRO A 100 -6.51 21.99 -11.00
C PRO A 100 -7.65 22.26 -11.98
N VAL A 101 -7.63 21.63 -13.16
CA VAL A 101 -8.73 21.70 -14.11
C VAL A 101 -9.89 20.84 -13.63
N LEU A 102 -9.60 19.66 -13.08
CA LEU A 102 -10.61 18.72 -12.59
C LEU A 102 -11.28 19.15 -11.29
N ASN A 103 -10.62 19.93 -10.43
CA ASN A 103 -11.22 20.50 -9.22
C ASN A 103 -11.79 21.92 -9.42
N GLY A 104 -11.62 22.53 -10.60
CA GLY A 104 -12.06 23.88 -10.91
C GLY A 104 -11.24 25.01 -10.28
N SER A 105 -10.03 24.73 -9.77
CA SER A 105 -9.16 25.73 -9.14
C SER A 105 -8.23 26.46 -10.12
N GLY A 106 -8.17 26.05 -11.39
CA GLY A 106 -7.42 26.78 -12.42
C GLY A 106 -7.52 26.18 -13.82
N THR A 107 -7.16 26.97 -14.82
CA THR A 107 -7.02 26.55 -16.22
C THR A 107 -5.54 26.43 -16.54
N ASN A 108 -4.96 25.26 -16.30
CA ASN A 108 -3.59 24.97 -16.70
C ASN A 108 -3.54 24.54 -18.16
N ASP A 109 -2.45 24.89 -18.85
CA ASP A 109 -2.12 24.28 -20.13
C ASP A 109 -1.95 22.78 -19.94
N CYS A 110 -2.99 22.03 -20.29
CA CYS A 110 -3.01 20.58 -20.18
C CYS A 110 -2.51 19.97 -21.48
N THR A 111 -1.57 19.04 -21.36
CA THR A 111 -1.10 18.21 -22.48
C THR A 111 -2.17 17.19 -22.94
N ILE A 112 -3.24 17.00 -22.17
CA ILE A 112 -4.35 16.09 -22.46
C ILE A 112 -5.44 16.81 -23.25
N ALA A 113 -5.94 16.17 -24.32
CA ALA A 113 -7.08 16.63 -25.10
C ALA A 113 -8.34 16.82 -24.22
N VAL A 114 -9.05 17.93 -24.43
CA VAL A 114 -10.21 18.34 -23.62
C VAL A 114 -11.28 17.25 -23.50
N GLU A 115 -11.55 16.55 -24.60
CA GLU A 115 -12.50 15.42 -24.67
C GLU A 115 -12.15 14.24 -23.77
N LYS A 116 -10.88 14.07 -23.42
CA LYS A 116 -10.39 12.98 -22.56
C LYS A 116 -10.34 13.38 -21.09
N LEU A 117 -10.29 14.67 -20.76
CA LEU A 117 -10.18 15.16 -19.37
C LEU A 117 -11.26 14.58 -18.43
N PRO A 118 -12.56 14.50 -18.80
CA PRO A 118 -13.58 13.93 -17.92
C PRO A 118 -13.29 12.48 -17.50
N GLN A 119 -12.59 11.71 -18.34
CA GLN A 119 -12.23 10.31 -18.07
C GLN A 119 -11.22 10.19 -16.92
N TYR A 120 -10.47 11.25 -16.64
CA TYR A 120 -9.51 11.31 -15.54
C TYR A 120 -10.11 11.82 -14.23
N LYS A 121 -11.43 12.04 -14.14
CA LYS A 121 -12.07 12.49 -12.90
C LYS A 121 -12.02 11.41 -11.82
N TYR A 122 -12.18 10.15 -12.19
CA TYR A 122 -12.18 8.98 -11.30
C TYR A 122 -11.21 7.88 -11.79
N PRO A 123 -9.89 8.16 -11.87
CA PRO A 123 -8.95 7.20 -12.38
C PRO A 123 -8.53 6.22 -11.27
N PRO A 124 -8.42 4.91 -11.56
CA PRO A 124 -7.70 4.01 -10.67
C PRO A 124 -6.22 4.41 -10.70
N VAL A 125 -5.68 4.81 -9.54
CA VAL A 125 -4.27 5.22 -9.41
C VAL A 125 -3.47 4.01 -8.93
N THR A 126 -3.44 2.95 -9.75
CA THR A 126 -2.76 1.71 -9.39
C THR A 126 -1.25 1.81 -9.61
N ILE A 127 -0.48 1.27 -8.67
CA ILE A 127 0.98 1.16 -8.78
C ILE A 127 1.29 -0.26 -9.27
N TRP A 128 1.45 -0.43 -10.57
CA TRP A 128 1.63 -1.75 -11.23
C TRP A 128 2.73 -2.64 -10.61
N ASP A 129 3.82 -2.03 -10.14
CA ASP A 129 4.95 -2.74 -9.49
C ASP A 129 4.53 -3.41 -8.15
N VAL A 130 3.53 -2.85 -7.47
CA VAL A 130 3.01 -3.35 -6.19
C VAL A 130 2.12 -4.58 -6.42
N ASP A 131 1.23 -4.53 -7.42
CA ASP A 131 0.36 -5.65 -7.79
C ASP A 131 1.14 -6.89 -8.23
N ARG A 132 2.20 -6.70 -9.00
CA ARG A 132 3.06 -7.81 -9.45
C ARG A 132 3.79 -8.48 -8.28
N SER A 133 4.22 -7.68 -7.30
CA SER A 133 4.91 -8.16 -6.10
C SER A 133 3.98 -8.93 -5.16
N PHE A 134 2.76 -8.43 -4.95
CA PHE A 134 1.73 -9.11 -4.16
C PHE A 134 1.22 -10.36 -4.86
N SER A 135 1.07 -10.35 -6.19
CA SER A 135 0.72 -11.56 -6.96
C SER A 135 1.75 -12.67 -6.78
N ARG A 136 3.05 -12.32 -6.75
CA ARG A 136 4.12 -13.28 -6.49
C ARG A 136 4.01 -13.90 -5.09
N HIS A 137 3.78 -13.08 -4.06
CA HIS A 137 3.59 -13.58 -2.69
C HIS A 137 2.29 -14.38 -2.54
N LYS A 138 1.21 -13.97 -3.20
CA LYS A 138 -0.07 -14.67 -3.21
C LYS A 138 0.07 -16.07 -3.80
N ASN A 139 0.80 -16.22 -4.90
CA ASN A 139 1.09 -17.53 -5.48
C ASN A 139 1.93 -18.42 -4.55
N ILE A 140 2.89 -17.83 -3.84
CA ILE A 140 3.70 -18.54 -2.84
C ILE A 140 2.83 -18.98 -1.67
N LEU A 141 1.97 -18.12 -1.14
CA LEU A 141 1.19 -18.38 0.08
C LEU A 141 -0.16 -19.07 -0.16
N SER A 142 -0.61 -19.19 -1.41
CA SER A 142 -1.86 -19.90 -1.73
C SER A 142 -1.69 -21.42 -1.59
N ASP A 143 -2.74 -22.10 -1.11
CA ASP A 143 -2.83 -23.56 -0.91
C ASP A 143 -2.66 -24.42 -2.18
N ARG A 144 -2.38 -23.80 -3.33
CA ARG A 144 -2.10 -24.50 -4.60
C ARG A 144 -0.83 -25.36 -4.57
N ARG A 145 -0.13 -25.46 -3.44
CA ARG A 145 1.02 -26.35 -3.24
C ARG A 145 0.63 -27.81 -2.92
N GLN A 146 -0.63 -28.15 -2.65
CA GLN A 146 -1.05 -29.52 -2.27
C GLN A 146 -1.73 -30.34 -3.39
N LYS A 147 -1.37 -30.11 -4.65
CA LYS A 147 -1.70 -31.05 -5.75
C LYS A 147 -0.48 -31.24 -6.65
N ILE A 148 0.47 -32.02 -6.19
CA ILE A 148 1.45 -32.74 -7.02
C ILE A 148 1.38 -34.18 -6.58
#